data_AF-A0A7Y3G0H0-F1
#
_entry.id   AF-A0A7Y3G0H0-F1
#
_cell.length_a   1.000
_cell.length_b   1.000
_cell.length_c   1.000
_cell.angle_alpha   90.00
_cell.angle_beta   90.00
_cell.angle_gamma   90.00
#
_symmetry.space_group_name_H-M   'P 1'
#
loop_
_entity.id
_entity.type
_entity.pdbx_description
1 polymer ?
#
loop_
_entity_poly.entity_id
_entity_poly.type
_entity_poly.pdbx_seq_one_letter_code
_entity_poly.pdbx_strand_id
1 'polypeptide(L)'
;MPDVRGGFSYRSQAVGSSDPGLLIPALHDRMRKLETSLASSMARDGHVVISDGRVSGLESLPIVGFIKSHRVNYLPATVGGIIEKLSNGQRTPLFALADFARYSWYVRLADVSGGHSWSGIARCEISGSLSKDRAIDLANRVTGMLPCLASEPHIDPRAPQNLVPIGALERHLRRYLGDQKLAYRALREAVLRQEPDTIRAG
;
A
#
# COMPACT_ATOMS: atom_id res chain seq x y z
N MET A 1 -5.90 26.41 -11.89
CA MET A 1 -4.46 26.74 -11.83
C MET A 1 -4.11 27.51 -13.09
N PRO A 2 -3.24 28.54 -13.02
CA PRO A 2 -2.75 29.22 -14.20
C PRO A 2 -1.98 28.25 -15.08
N ASP A 3 -1.87 28.58 -16.37
CA ASP A 3 -1.16 27.76 -17.34
C ASP A 3 0.32 27.63 -16.98
N VAL A 4 0.76 26.40 -16.76
CA VAL A 4 2.12 26.09 -16.33
C VAL A 4 2.95 25.77 -17.55
N ARG A 5 4.01 26.55 -17.77
CA ARG A 5 4.93 26.33 -18.91
C ARG A 5 5.61 24.98 -18.78
N GLY A 6 5.93 24.36 -19.93
CA GLY A 6 6.65 23.09 -19.98
C GLY A 6 5.77 21.84 -20.09
N GLY A 7 4.51 21.98 -20.52
CA GLY A 7 3.61 20.85 -20.78
C GLY A 7 2.99 20.22 -19.52
N PHE A 8 3.10 20.89 -18.37
CA PHE A 8 2.49 20.42 -17.14
C PHE A 8 1.07 20.97 -16.98
N SER A 9 0.10 20.09 -16.77
CA SER A 9 -1.27 20.46 -16.37
C SER A 9 -1.55 20.00 -14.95
N TYR A 10 -2.00 20.91 -14.09
CA TYR A 10 -2.34 20.59 -12.69
C TYR A 10 -3.82 20.81 -12.43
N ARG A 11 -4.43 19.86 -11.72
CA ARG A 11 -5.78 20.00 -11.16
C ARG A 11 -5.65 20.46 -9.71
N SER A 12 -6.06 21.70 -9.43
CA SER A 12 -6.15 22.20 -8.06
C SER A 12 -7.32 21.56 -7.32
N GLN A 13 -7.13 21.28 -6.03
CA GLN A 13 -8.17 20.75 -5.17
C GLN A 13 -8.03 21.40 -3.78
N ALA A 14 -9.16 21.80 -3.20
CA ALA A 14 -9.19 22.35 -1.85
C ALA A 14 -9.33 21.22 -0.83
N VAL A 15 -8.69 21.40 0.33
CA VAL A 15 -8.94 20.62 1.54
C VAL A 15 -9.85 21.46 2.43
N GLY A 16 -10.80 20.84 3.15
CA GLY A 16 -11.77 21.54 3.99
C GLY A 16 -11.20 22.20 5.25
N SER A 17 -9.92 22.55 5.25
CA SER A 17 -9.18 23.14 6.36
C SER A 17 -8.06 24.02 5.83
N SER A 18 -7.76 25.09 6.56
CA SER A 18 -6.63 25.98 6.30
C SER A 18 -5.30 25.45 6.87
N ASP A 19 -5.30 24.33 7.59
CA ASP A 19 -4.08 23.69 8.12
C ASP A 19 -3.27 23.04 6.98
N PRO A 20 -2.05 23.54 6.67
CA PRO A 20 -1.19 22.97 5.64
C PRO A 20 -0.78 21.51 5.93
N GLY A 21 -0.79 21.10 7.20
CA GLY A 21 -0.48 19.74 7.62
C GLY A 21 -1.44 18.68 7.04
N LEU A 22 -2.62 19.09 6.58
CA LEU A 22 -3.62 18.20 6.00
C LEU A 22 -3.47 17.96 4.49
N LEU A 23 -2.57 18.68 3.81
CA LEU A 23 -2.36 18.53 2.37
C LEU A 23 -1.81 17.15 2.00
N ILE A 24 -0.77 16.68 2.71
CA ILE A 24 -0.16 15.36 2.46
C ILE A 24 -1.13 14.21 2.80
N PRO A 25 -1.81 14.21 3.96
CA PRO A 25 -2.87 13.24 4.25
C PRO A 25 -3.98 13.21 3.20
N ALA A 26 -4.45 14.37 2.72
CA ALA A 26 -5.48 14.45 1.68
C ALA A 26 -4.99 13.88 0.35
N LEU A 27 -3.74 14.15 -0.04
CA LEU A 27 -3.12 13.56 -1.22
C LEU A 27 -3.04 12.03 -1.10
N HIS A 28 -2.54 11.52 0.03
CA HIS A 28 -2.48 10.08 0.28
C HIS A 28 -3.86 9.43 0.29
N ASP A 29 -4.88 10.12 0.81
CA ASP A 29 -6.26 9.63 0.78
C ASP A 29 -6.81 9.52 -0.65
N ARG A 30 -6.47 10.49 -1.50
CA ARG A 30 -6.83 10.45 -2.91
C ARG A 30 -6.12 9.31 -3.64
N MET A 31 -4.83 9.11 -3.40
CA MET A 31 -4.07 7.97 -3.94
C MET A 31 -4.73 6.66 -3.55
N ARG A 32 -5.02 6.47 -2.25
CA ARG A 32 -5.69 5.26 -1.75
C ARG A 32 -7.03 5.02 -2.44
N LYS A 33 -7.86 6.06 -2.63
CA LYS A 33 -9.15 5.93 -3.33
C LYS A 33 -9.00 5.44 -4.77
N LEU A 34 -7.99 5.94 -5.50
CA LEU A 34 -7.70 5.50 -6.86
C LEU A 34 -7.21 4.04 -6.87
N GLU A 35 -6.33 3.68 -5.95
CA GLU A 35 -5.84 2.30 -5.77
C GLU A 35 -7.00 1.35 -5.46
N THR A 36 -7.91 1.71 -4.54
CA THR A 36 -9.12 0.91 -4.23
C THR A 36 -9.99 0.72 -5.45
N SER A 37 -10.24 1.79 -6.20
CA SER A 37 -11.09 1.74 -7.39
C SER A 37 -10.51 0.80 -8.45
N LEU A 38 -9.20 0.90 -8.70
CA LEU A 38 -8.50 0.03 -9.66
C LEU A 38 -8.50 -1.43 -9.19
N ALA A 39 -8.13 -1.68 -7.92
CA ALA A 39 -8.14 -3.01 -7.34
C ALA A 39 -9.53 -3.66 -7.40
N SER A 40 -10.58 -2.88 -7.14
CA SER A 40 -11.96 -3.36 -7.21
C SER A 40 -12.39 -3.69 -8.65
N SER A 41 -11.98 -2.88 -9.63
CA SER A 41 -12.22 -3.19 -11.05
C SER A 41 -11.54 -4.50 -11.45
N MET A 42 -10.24 -4.63 -11.21
CA MET A 42 -9.48 -5.84 -11.55
C MET A 42 -10.04 -7.09 -10.85
N ALA A 43 -10.49 -6.95 -9.61
CA ALA A 43 -11.10 -8.04 -8.86
C ALA A 43 -12.46 -8.47 -9.44
N ARG A 44 -13.26 -7.52 -9.93
CA ARG A 44 -14.52 -7.81 -10.63
C ARG A 44 -14.27 -8.44 -12.01
N ASP A 45 -13.15 -8.12 -12.65
CA ASP A 45 -12.69 -8.73 -13.90
C ASP A 45 -12.12 -10.16 -13.70
N GLY A 46 -12.17 -10.68 -12.48
CA GLY A 46 -11.80 -12.07 -12.16
C GLY A 46 -10.37 -12.26 -11.64
N HIS A 47 -9.62 -11.18 -11.39
CA HIS A 47 -8.26 -11.27 -10.87
C HIS A 47 -8.22 -11.34 -9.33
N VAL A 48 -7.22 -12.02 -8.78
CA VAL A 48 -6.83 -11.85 -7.37
C VAL A 48 -5.84 -10.69 -7.30
N VAL A 49 -6.13 -9.68 -6.48
CA VAL A 49 -5.31 -8.47 -6.38
C VAL A 49 -4.52 -8.48 -5.08
N ILE A 50 -3.21 -8.23 -5.16
CA ILE A 50 -2.35 -7.98 -4.00
C ILE A 50 -2.01 -6.49 -3.99
N SER A 51 -2.47 -5.78 -2.96
CA SER A 51 -2.23 -4.34 -2.79
C SER A 51 -1.16 -4.11 -1.73
N ASP A 52 -0.22 -3.19 -1.97
CA ASP A 52 0.76 -2.78 -0.95
C ASP A 52 0.06 -1.94 0.13
N GLY A 53 0.12 -2.40 1.37
CA GLY A 53 -0.58 -1.78 2.49
C GLY A 53 -1.93 -2.40 2.82
N ARG A 54 -2.75 -1.64 3.54
CA ARG A 54 -4.02 -2.10 4.09
C ARG A 54 -5.11 -2.12 3.03
N VAL A 55 -6.04 -3.07 3.12
CA VAL A 55 -7.27 -3.02 2.31
C VAL A 55 -8.06 -1.78 2.73
N SER A 56 -8.73 -1.08 1.82
CA SER A 56 -9.51 0.12 2.16
C SER A 56 -11.01 -0.07 1.88
N GLY A 57 -11.38 -1.08 1.08
CA GLY A 57 -12.78 -1.43 0.81
C GLY A 57 -13.34 -2.46 1.79
N LEU A 58 -14.67 -2.44 1.94
CA LEU A 58 -15.45 -3.45 2.69
C LEU A 58 -16.14 -4.46 1.76
N GLU A 59 -15.92 -4.36 0.45
CA GLU A 59 -16.55 -5.26 -0.52
C GLU A 59 -16.04 -6.70 -0.38
N SER A 60 -16.89 -7.68 -0.71
CA SER A 60 -16.51 -9.10 -0.76
C SER A 60 -15.77 -9.42 -2.07
N LEU A 61 -14.62 -8.80 -2.28
CA LEU A 61 -13.76 -8.98 -3.46
C LEU A 61 -12.44 -9.69 -3.09
N PRO A 62 -11.82 -10.45 -4.03
CA PRO A 62 -10.55 -11.14 -3.81
C PRO A 62 -9.33 -10.20 -3.81
N ILE A 63 -9.33 -9.22 -2.90
CA ILE A 63 -8.27 -8.23 -2.72
C ILE A 63 -7.55 -8.51 -1.41
N VAL A 64 -6.24 -8.71 -1.47
CA VAL A 64 -5.37 -8.93 -0.32
C VAL A 64 -4.49 -7.70 -0.09
N GLY A 65 -4.60 -7.10 1.09
CA GLY A 65 -3.65 -6.09 1.55
C GLY A 65 -2.40 -6.78 2.08
N PHE A 66 -1.24 -6.33 1.63
CA PHE A 66 0.07 -6.86 2.00
C PHE A 66 0.83 -5.83 2.85
N ILE A 67 0.97 -6.11 4.13
CA ILE A 67 1.52 -5.21 5.14
C ILE A 67 2.87 -5.72 5.64
N LYS A 68 3.91 -4.91 5.43
CA LYS A 68 5.29 -5.20 5.83
C LYS A 68 5.63 -4.67 7.24
N SER A 69 4.89 -3.67 7.71
CA SER A 69 5.14 -3.02 9.00
C SER A 69 4.41 -3.69 10.17
N HIS A 70 5.16 -4.11 11.18
CA HIS A 70 4.63 -4.78 12.39
C HIS A 70 4.65 -3.87 13.61
N ARG A 71 4.07 -2.66 13.51
CA ARG A 71 4.06 -1.68 14.62
C ARG A 71 3.04 -2.01 15.72
N VAL A 72 2.09 -2.88 15.43
CA VAL A 72 1.00 -3.25 16.35
C VAL A 72 0.97 -4.77 16.48
N ASN A 73 1.06 -5.25 17.72
CA ASN A 73 0.87 -6.66 18.05
C ASN A 73 -0.62 -6.95 18.14
N TYR A 74 -1.15 -7.60 17.10
CA TYR A 74 -2.58 -7.94 17.03
C TYR A 74 -2.92 -9.27 17.70
N LEU A 75 -1.92 -10.13 17.91
CA LEU A 75 -2.11 -11.39 18.62
C LEU A 75 -1.73 -11.24 20.09
N PRO A 76 -2.53 -11.80 21.02
CA PRO A 76 -2.13 -11.92 22.42
C PRO A 76 -0.78 -12.64 22.56
N ALA A 77 0.00 -12.30 23.58
CA ALA A 77 1.32 -12.89 23.82
C ALA A 77 1.28 -14.43 23.91
N THR A 78 0.16 -15.00 24.37
CA THR A 78 -0.07 -16.44 24.45
C THR A 78 -0.08 -17.14 23.09
N VAL A 79 -0.41 -16.42 22.01
CA VAL A 79 -0.48 -16.96 20.64
C VAL A 79 0.63 -16.39 19.75
N GLY A 80 1.18 -15.22 20.09
CA GLY A 80 2.20 -14.53 19.29
C GLY A 80 3.44 -15.37 18.97
N GLY A 81 3.84 -16.28 19.87
CA GLY A 81 4.98 -17.18 19.66
C GLY A 81 4.84 -18.13 18.46
N ILE A 82 3.64 -18.31 17.91
CA ILE A 82 3.46 -19.09 16.67
C ILE A 82 4.13 -18.43 15.46
N ILE A 83 4.16 -17.09 15.41
CA ILE A 83 4.71 -16.33 14.28
C ILE A 83 6.21 -16.63 14.13
N GLU A 84 6.92 -16.67 15.26
CA GLU A 84 8.35 -16.95 15.30
C GLU A 84 8.69 -18.35 14.82
N LYS A 85 7.75 -19.30 14.94
CA LYS A 85 7.92 -20.71 14.54
C LYS A 85 7.54 -20.99 13.08
N LEU A 86 6.99 -20.01 12.36
CA LEU A 86 6.65 -20.19 10.95
C LEU A 86 7.90 -20.40 10.11
N SER A 87 7.96 -21.51 9.38
CA SER A 87 8.92 -21.75 8.29
C SER A 87 8.47 -21.08 7.00
N ASN A 88 9.38 -20.92 6.03
CA ASN A 88 9.06 -20.37 4.71
C ASN A 88 7.77 -20.95 4.09
N GLY A 89 6.87 -20.07 3.63
CA GLY A 89 5.57 -20.42 3.04
C GLY A 89 4.48 -20.80 4.05
N GLN A 90 4.80 -20.91 5.34
CA GLN A 90 3.80 -21.16 6.37
C GLN A 90 3.10 -19.87 6.77
N ARG A 91 1.85 -20.03 7.22
CA ARG A 91 1.03 -18.95 7.77
C ARG A 91 0.39 -19.33 9.11
N THR A 92 0.03 -18.31 9.87
CA THR A 92 -0.90 -18.49 10.99
C THR A 92 -2.30 -18.87 10.49
N PRO A 93 -3.17 -19.41 11.38
CA PRO A 93 -4.61 -19.36 11.16
C PRO A 93 -5.08 -17.93 10.88
N LEU A 94 -6.23 -17.82 10.20
CA LEU A 94 -6.90 -16.53 10.04
C LEU A 94 -7.41 -16.08 11.42
N PHE A 95 -7.22 -14.81 11.73
CA PHE A 95 -7.80 -14.16 12.89
C PHE A 95 -8.59 -12.92 12.45
N ALA A 96 -9.65 -12.61 13.18
CA ALA A 96 -10.45 -11.43 12.94
C ALA A 96 -9.93 -10.26 13.78
N LEU A 97 -9.83 -9.07 13.18
CA LEU A 97 -9.57 -7.85 13.91
C LEU A 97 -10.91 -7.20 14.24
N ALA A 98 -11.28 -7.20 15.54
CA ALA A 98 -12.60 -6.81 16.04
C ALA A 98 -13.04 -5.42 15.56
N ASP A 99 -12.11 -4.46 15.47
CA ASP A 99 -12.41 -3.08 15.07
C ASP A 99 -12.46 -2.86 13.54
N PHE A 100 -12.05 -3.85 12.73
CA PHE A 100 -11.73 -3.59 11.31
C PHE A 100 -12.48 -4.45 10.30
N ALA A 101 -13.44 -5.27 10.72
CA ALA A 101 -14.23 -6.14 9.83
C ALA A 101 -13.35 -6.82 8.76
N ARG A 102 -12.24 -7.44 9.20
CA ARG A 102 -11.21 -8.05 8.34
C ARG A 102 -10.74 -9.36 8.91
N TYR A 103 -10.45 -10.30 8.02
CA TYR A 103 -9.62 -11.45 8.32
C TYR A 103 -8.16 -11.11 8.04
N SER A 104 -7.26 -11.55 8.90
CA SER A 104 -5.83 -11.33 8.80
C SER A 104 -5.05 -12.60 9.11
N TRP A 105 -3.85 -12.71 8.56
CA TRP A 105 -2.89 -13.76 8.89
C TRP A 105 -1.45 -13.26 8.71
N TYR A 106 -0.51 -13.88 9.41
CA TYR A 106 0.92 -13.66 9.16
C TYR A 106 1.46 -14.79 8.29
N VAL A 107 2.43 -14.48 7.43
CA VAL A 107 3.12 -15.43 6.54
C VAL A 107 4.62 -15.20 6.59
N ARG A 108 5.41 -16.28 6.57
CA ARG A 108 6.87 -16.23 6.40
C ARG A 108 7.21 -16.32 4.92
N LEU A 109 7.86 -15.29 4.39
CA LEU A 109 8.25 -15.17 2.98
C LEU A 109 9.59 -15.83 2.66
N ALA A 110 10.50 -15.85 3.64
CA ALA A 110 11.79 -16.49 3.54
C ALA A 110 12.36 -16.70 4.95
N ASP A 111 13.20 -17.73 5.09
CA ASP A 111 13.98 -17.95 6.30
C ASP A 111 15.23 -17.07 6.24
N VAL A 112 15.30 -16.04 7.09
CA VAL A 112 16.38 -15.05 7.07
C VAL A 112 17.44 -15.43 8.11
N SER A 113 18.54 -16.01 7.65
CA SER A 113 19.69 -16.37 8.49
C SER A 113 20.24 -15.16 9.25
N GLY A 114 20.38 -15.28 10.57
CA GLY A 114 20.90 -14.21 11.43
C GLY A 114 19.96 -13.01 11.62
N GLY A 115 18.73 -13.07 11.09
CA GLY A 115 17.70 -12.05 11.29
C GLY A 115 16.96 -12.20 12.62
N HIS A 116 16.27 -11.15 13.05
CA HIS A 116 15.31 -11.23 14.15
C HIS A 116 14.15 -12.18 13.83
N SER A 117 13.43 -12.66 14.85
CA SER A 117 12.33 -13.64 14.69
C SER A 117 11.20 -13.20 13.74
N TRP A 118 11.07 -11.89 13.49
CA TRP A 118 10.12 -11.26 12.57
C TRP A 118 10.68 -10.97 11.17
N SER A 119 11.96 -11.24 10.93
CA SER A 119 12.55 -11.09 9.61
C SER A 119 11.85 -11.99 8.60
N GLY A 120 11.46 -11.41 7.47
CA GLY A 120 10.68 -12.09 6.44
C GLY A 120 9.25 -12.45 6.82
N ILE A 121 8.71 -11.94 7.93
CA ILE A 121 7.27 -11.99 8.18
C ILE A 121 6.57 -10.84 7.46
N ALA A 122 5.46 -11.14 6.80
CA ALA A 122 4.49 -10.16 6.33
C ALA A 122 3.10 -10.49 6.89
N ARG A 123 2.25 -9.46 6.99
CA ARG A 123 0.85 -9.62 7.37
C ARG A 123 -0.03 -9.42 6.16
N CYS A 124 -0.91 -10.36 5.90
CA CYS A 124 -1.94 -10.23 4.89
C CYS A 124 -3.29 -9.97 5.54
N GLU A 125 -4.14 -9.22 4.87
CA GLU A 125 -5.52 -8.99 5.31
C GLU A 125 -6.48 -8.95 4.12
N ILE A 126 -7.72 -9.35 4.36
CA ILE A 126 -8.81 -9.37 3.38
C ILE A 126 -10.08 -8.85 4.04
N SER A 127 -11.04 -8.41 3.22
CA SER A 127 -12.35 -7.96 3.70
C SER A 127 -13.04 -9.05 4.53
N GLY A 128 -13.60 -8.67 5.68
CA GLY A 128 -14.40 -9.56 6.54
C GLY A 128 -15.79 -9.83 5.98
N SER A 129 -16.20 -9.13 4.91
CA SER A 129 -17.43 -9.42 4.17
C SER A 129 -17.33 -10.69 3.32
N LEU A 130 -16.12 -11.23 3.11
CA LEU A 130 -15.96 -12.55 2.50
C LEU A 130 -16.50 -13.63 3.45
N SER A 131 -17.20 -14.62 2.90
CA SER A 131 -17.51 -15.84 3.65
C SER A 131 -16.22 -16.50 4.14
N LYS A 132 -16.27 -17.11 5.33
CA LYS A 132 -15.13 -17.81 5.95
C LYS A 132 -14.40 -18.76 4.99
N ASP A 133 -15.14 -19.57 4.22
CA ASP A 133 -14.53 -20.56 3.31
C ASP A 133 -13.75 -19.88 2.19
N ARG A 134 -14.36 -18.87 1.52
CA ARG A 134 -13.66 -18.07 0.50
C ARG A 134 -12.45 -17.32 1.06
N ALA A 135 -12.54 -16.85 2.30
CA ALA A 135 -11.42 -16.21 3.00
C ALA A 135 -10.25 -17.18 3.20
N ILE A 136 -10.53 -18.41 3.64
CA ILE A 136 -9.53 -19.48 3.81
C ILE A 136 -8.92 -19.87 2.46
N ASP A 137 -9.73 -20.07 1.43
CA ASP A 137 -9.27 -20.43 0.08
C ASP A 137 -8.38 -19.36 -0.54
N LEU A 138 -8.75 -18.09 -0.37
CA LEU A 138 -7.95 -16.97 -0.83
C LEU A 138 -6.61 -16.89 -0.07
N ALA A 139 -6.65 -17.02 1.25
CA ALA A 139 -5.44 -17.02 2.08
C ALA A 139 -4.49 -18.17 1.71
N ASN A 140 -5.01 -19.38 1.49
CA ASN A 140 -4.23 -20.54 1.05
C ASN A 140 -3.53 -20.28 -0.29
N ARG A 141 -4.28 -19.82 -1.30
CA ARG A 141 -3.74 -19.53 -2.63
C ARG A 141 -2.65 -18.47 -2.58
N VAL A 142 -2.93 -17.34 -1.91
CA VAL A 142 -1.97 -16.23 -1.85
C VAL A 142 -0.73 -16.62 -1.05
N THR A 143 -0.88 -17.27 0.10
CA THR A 143 0.27 -17.73 0.90
C THR A 143 1.17 -18.68 0.11
N GLY A 144 0.62 -19.58 -0.71
CA GLY A 144 1.44 -20.48 -1.53
C GLY A 144 2.30 -19.76 -2.58
N MET A 145 1.87 -18.59 -3.06
CA MET A 145 2.57 -17.84 -4.11
C MET A 145 3.56 -16.80 -3.57
N LEU A 146 3.26 -16.21 -2.40
CA LEU A 146 4.02 -15.06 -1.88
C LEU A 146 5.54 -15.27 -1.74
N PRO A 147 6.05 -16.43 -1.26
CA PRO A 147 7.50 -16.67 -1.18
C PRO A 147 8.20 -16.56 -2.54
N CYS A 148 7.59 -17.05 -3.61
CA CYS A 148 8.16 -16.96 -4.96
C CYS A 148 8.19 -15.52 -5.50
N LEU A 149 7.40 -14.62 -4.90
CA LEU A 149 7.36 -13.21 -5.26
C LEU A 149 8.23 -12.34 -4.34
N ALA A 150 8.73 -12.90 -3.24
CA ALA A 150 9.59 -12.18 -2.30
C ALA A 150 10.93 -11.82 -2.97
N SER A 151 11.44 -10.63 -2.71
CA SER A 151 12.72 -10.20 -3.26
C SER A 151 13.89 -10.87 -2.55
N GLU A 152 15.00 -11.00 -3.27
CA GLU A 152 16.27 -11.44 -2.68
C GLU A 152 17.17 -10.24 -2.31
N PRO A 153 18.08 -10.36 -1.32
CA PRO A 153 18.93 -9.25 -0.86
C PRO A 153 19.76 -8.59 -1.96
N HIS A 154 20.17 -9.35 -2.98
CA HIS A 154 20.95 -8.82 -4.10
C HIS A 154 20.09 -8.09 -5.14
N ILE A 155 18.75 -8.20 -5.06
CA ILE A 155 17.77 -7.55 -5.95
C ILE A 155 17.15 -6.31 -5.29
N ASP A 156 16.81 -6.40 -4.00
CA ASP A 156 16.23 -5.30 -3.23
C ASP A 156 16.84 -5.29 -1.82
N PRO A 157 17.45 -4.18 -1.36
CA PRO A 157 17.98 -4.08 0.00
C PRO A 157 16.90 -4.23 1.10
N ARG A 158 15.62 -4.12 0.74
CA ARG A 158 14.46 -4.34 1.62
C ARG A 158 13.96 -5.79 1.61
N ALA A 159 14.71 -6.70 1.00
CA ALA A 159 14.40 -8.11 1.01
C ALA A 159 14.29 -8.70 2.44
N PRO A 160 13.47 -9.75 2.62
CA PRO A 160 12.58 -10.37 1.64
C PRO A 160 11.17 -9.76 1.62
N GLN A 161 10.97 -8.66 2.37
CA GLN A 161 9.63 -8.13 2.64
C GLN A 161 8.99 -7.43 1.44
N ASN A 162 9.80 -6.97 0.48
CA ASN A 162 9.29 -6.38 -0.75
C ASN A 162 9.01 -7.46 -1.80
N LEU A 163 7.81 -7.45 -2.38
CA LEU A 163 7.52 -8.34 -3.49
C LEU A 163 8.12 -7.76 -4.79
N VAL A 164 8.83 -8.59 -5.55
CA VAL A 164 9.47 -8.20 -6.82
C VAL A 164 8.48 -7.55 -7.80
N PRO A 165 7.25 -8.07 -8.00
CA PRO A 165 6.28 -7.42 -8.89
C PRO A 165 5.85 -6.03 -8.42
N ILE A 166 5.66 -5.85 -7.10
CA ILE A 166 5.28 -4.55 -6.52
C ILE A 166 6.42 -3.56 -6.73
N GLY A 167 7.66 -3.93 -6.40
CA GLY A 167 8.82 -3.07 -6.61
C GLY A 167 9.07 -2.74 -8.09
N ALA A 168 8.80 -3.68 -9.00
CA ALA A 168 8.88 -3.44 -10.44
C ALA A 168 7.81 -2.45 -10.91
N LEU A 169 6.57 -2.60 -10.43
CA LEU A 169 5.48 -1.68 -10.72
C LEU A 169 5.77 -0.27 -10.20
N GLU A 170 6.25 -0.13 -8.97
CA GLU A 170 6.67 1.16 -8.40
C GLU A 170 7.74 1.84 -9.27
N ARG A 171 8.78 1.09 -9.68
CA ARG A 171 9.82 1.61 -10.57
C ARG A 171 9.27 2.02 -11.93
N HIS A 172 8.30 1.27 -12.47
CA HIS A 172 7.66 1.61 -13.73
C HIS A 172 6.82 2.88 -13.59
N LEU A 173 5.94 2.97 -12.58
CA LEU A 173 5.10 4.14 -12.31
C LEU A 173 5.92 5.40 -12.06
N ARG A 174 7.06 5.28 -11.37
CA ARG A 174 7.96 6.42 -11.12
C ARG A 174 8.47 7.07 -12.40
N ARG A 175 8.60 6.32 -13.51
CA ARG A 175 9.02 6.88 -14.81
C ARG A 175 7.98 7.81 -15.42
N TYR A 176 6.70 7.66 -15.05
CA TYR A 176 5.62 8.53 -15.52
C TYR A 176 5.46 9.82 -14.70
N LEU A 177 6.15 9.96 -13.56
CA LEU A 177 6.06 11.17 -12.72
C LEU A 177 6.84 12.36 -13.31
N GLY A 178 7.69 12.14 -14.31
CA GLY A 178 8.55 13.16 -14.90
C GLY A 178 9.69 13.61 -14.00
N ASP A 179 10.33 14.73 -14.34
CA ASP A 179 11.44 15.30 -13.57
C ASP A 179 10.93 16.22 -12.45
N GLN A 180 11.27 15.88 -11.21
CA GLN A 180 10.85 16.62 -10.02
C GLN A 180 11.35 18.08 -10.01
N LYS A 181 12.57 18.36 -10.49
CA LYS A 181 13.14 19.70 -10.53
C LYS A 181 12.40 20.56 -11.55
N LEU A 182 12.07 19.99 -12.72
CA LEU A 182 11.27 20.68 -13.73
C LEU A 182 9.87 20.98 -13.21
N ALA A 183 9.21 20.00 -12.59
CA ALA A 183 7.88 20.19 -11.98
C ALA A 183 7.91 21.28 -10.89
N TYR A 184 8.90 21.24 -9.99
CA TYR A 184 9.06 22.22 -8.93
C TYR A 184 9.31 23.64 -9.47
N ARG A 185 10.18 23.77 -10.48
CA ARG A 185 10.44 25.04 -11.15
C ARG A 185 9.17 25.61 -11.79
N ALA A 186 8.44 24.77 -12.51
CA ALA A 186 7.23 25.17 -13.22
C ALA A 186 6.12 25.63 -12.23
N LEU A 187 5.97 24.92 -11.10
CA LEU A 187 5.08 25.34 -10.01
C LEU A 187 5.48 26.68 -9.39
N ARG A 188 6.77 26.87 -9.10
CA ARG A 188 7.28 28.13 -8.54
C ARG A 188 7.03 29.32 -9.47
N GLU A 189 7.28 29.16 -10.77
CA GLU A 189 7.00 30.19 -11.78
C GLU A 189 5.50 30.48 -11.94
N ALA A 190 4.64 29.48 -11.74
CA ALA A 190 3.19 29.66 -11.79
C ALA A 190 2.65 30.44 -10.58
N VAL A 191 3.15 30.15 -9.37
CA VAL A 191 2.79 30.87 -8.13
C VAL A 191 3.23 32.33 -8.20
N LEU A 192 4.48 32.60 -8.60
CA LEU A 192 5.00 33.97 -8.74
C LEU A 192 4.20 34.81 -9.76
N ARG A 193 3.61 34.18 -10.78
CA ARG A 193 2.73 34.86 -11.74
C ARG A 193 1.34 35.19 -11.19
N GLN A 194 0.91 34.59 -10.08
CA GLN A 194 -0.35 34.93 -9.41
C GLN A 194 -0.21 36.10 -8.43
N GLU A 195 1.00 36.43 -7.97
CA GLU A 195 1.26 37.52 -7.03
C GLU A 195 1.18 38.99 -7.56
N PRO A 196 1.05 39.32 -8.87
CA PRO A 196 1.00 40.74 -9.27
C PRO A 196 -0.31 41.49 -8.98
N ASP A 197 -1.46 40.83 -8.82
CA ASP A 197 -2.77 41.52 -8.83
C ASP A 197 -3.44 41.67 -7.45
N THR A 198 -2.91 41.07 -6.37
CA THR A 198 -3.57 41.10 -5.04
C THR A 198 -3.06 42.22 -4.12
N ILE A 199 -2.05 43.00 -4.52
CA ILE A 199 -1.42 44.06 -3.68
C ILE A 199 -1.81 45.48 -4.14
N ARG A 200 -2.67 45.66 -5.16
CA ARG A 200 -3.08 46.99 -5.66
C ARG A 200 -4.53 47.39 -5.35
N ALA A 201 -5.16 46.78 -4.36
CA ALA A 201 -6.44 47.23 -3.81
C ALA A 201 -6.34 47.34 -2.29
N GLY A 202 -5.80 48.47 -1.83
CA GLY A 202 -5.67 48.87 -0.43
C GLY A 202 -5.20 50.30 -0.36
#